data_AF-A0A9N9HHT0-F1
#
_entry.id   AF-A0A9N9HHT0-F1
#
_cell.length_a   1.000
_cell.length_b   1.000
_cell.length_c   1.000
_cell.angle_alpha   90.00
_cell.angle_beta   90.00
_cell.angle_gamma   90.00
#
_symmetry.space_group_name_H-M   'P 1'
#
loop_
_entity.id
_entity.type
_entity.pdbx_description
1 polymer ?
#
loop_
_entity_poly.entity_id
_entity_poly.type
_entity_poly.pdbx_seq_one_letter_code
_entity_poly.pdbx_strand_id
1 'polypeptide(L)'
;LGYAVKKRFADEKRVIHLQEIYGLLCANGIRFSDRLEHSSTHSVNLVPRGEQRDPNDLKELLQALICILTCLKDMHEIKPTPIMHRDVRWPNIIRHYDGYQRFILIDFDYATSSPSDKSLEEFSEYDHAPEMLVGKHDFKVDIWGAGKLVGSCNVAGIPSELLGFSIKLCNSNPNNRPTASVALEWAKNMFRK
;
A
#
# COMPACT_ATOMS: atom_id res chain seq x y z
N LEU A 1 9.49 25.22 9.72
CA LEU A 1 8.29 24.56 10.28
C LEU A 1 8.13 23.24 9.55
N GLY A 2 8.19 22.12 10.29
CA GLY A 2 8.61 20.81 9.77
C GLY A 2 7.77 20.23 8.62
N TYR A 3 8.47 19.85 7.56
CA TYR A 3 7.96 19.22 6.34
C TYR A 3 7.72 17.70 6.47
N ALA A 4 7.89 17.14 7.67
CA ALA A 4 7.87 15.70 7.95
C ALA A 4 6.83 15.30 9.01
N VAL A 5 6.32 14.07 8.93
CA VAL A 5 5.54 13.42 9.98
C VAL A 5 6.51 12.72 10.94
N LYS A 6 6.45 13.04 12.23
CA LYS A 6 7.26 12.37 13.25
C LYS A 6 6.45 11.26 13.94
N LYS A 7 6.84 10.00 13.75
CA LYS A 7 6.32 8.87 14.53
C LYS A 7 7.27 8.55 15.68
N ARG A 8 6.72 8.26 16.86
CA ARG A 8 7.47 7.89 18.07
C ARG A 8 7.11 6.47 18.48
N PHE A 9 8.10 5.71 18.93
CA PHE A 9 7.95 4.32 19.31
C PHE A 9 8.51 4.10 20.71
N ALA A 10 7.86 3.23 21.49
CA ALA A 10 8.39 2.77 22.77
C ALA A 10 9.48 1.70 22.60
N ASP A 11 9.39 0.90 21.53
CA ASP A 11 10.35 -0.16 21.20
C ASP A 11 11.29 0.30 20.08
N GLU A 12 12.58 0.36 20.39
CA GLU A 12 13.65 0.73 19.45
C GLU A 12 13.72 -0.22 18.24
N LYS A 13 13.33 -1.50 18.41
CA LYS A 13 13.31 -2.47 17.30
C LYS A 13 12.37 -2.05 16.18
N ARG A 14 11.30 -1.31 16.48
CA ARG A 14 10.40 -0.76 15.46
C ARG A 14 11.08 0.30 14.61
N VAL A 15 11.94 1.12 15.22
CA VAL A 15 12.74 2.11 14.48
C VAL A 15 13.74 1.41 13.56
N ILE A 16 14.46 0.41 14.07
CA ILE A 16 15.44 -0.36 13.29
C ILE A 16 14.76 -1.04 12.10
N HIS A 17 13.62 -1.70 12.34
CA HIS A 17 12.82 -2.32 11.28
C HIS A 17 12.42 -1.31 10.18
N LEU A 18 11.92 -0.14 10.57
CA LEU A 18 11.55 0.90 9.60
C LEU A 18 12.77 1.45 8.85
N GLN A 19 13.93 1.59 9.50
CA GLN A 19 15.17 1.98 8.83
C GLN A 19 15.55 0.97 7.74
N GLU A 20 15.43 -0.32 8.02
CA GLU A 20 15.70 -1.39 7.05
C GLU A 20 14.72 -1.35 5.88
N ILE A 21 13.41 -1.27 6.15
CA ILE A 21 12.39 -1.19 5.11
C ILE A 21 12.59 0.05 4.24
N TYR A 22 12.65 1.24 4.83
CA TYR A 22 12.85 2.47 4.05
C TYR A 22 14.20 2.52 3.34
N GLY A 23 15.24 1.89 3.90
CA GLY A 23 16.52 1.70 3.23
C GLY A 23 16.37 0.89 1.94
N LEU A 24 15.64 -0.21 1.98
CA LEU A 24 15.34 -1.03 0.78
C LEU A 24 14.48 -0.27 -0.24
N LEU A 25 13.45 0.45 0.21
CA LEU A 25 12.61 1.26 -0.69
C LEU A 25 13.44 2.34 -1.40
N CYS A 26 14.31 3.03 -0.65
CA CYS A 26 15.18 4.06 -1.19
C CYS A 26 16.21 3.48 -2.18
N ALA A 27 16.87 2.38 -1.82
CA ALA A 27 17.89 1.74 -2.66
C ALA A 27 17.32 1.22 -4.00
N ASN A 28 16.03 0.86 -4.03
CA ASN A 28 15.34 0.38 -5.23
C ASN A 28 14.53 1.48 -5.94
N GLY A 29 14.61 2.73 -5.49
CA GLY A 29 13.93 3.86 -6.13
C GLY A 29 12.41 3.74 -6.16
N ILE A 30 11.82 3.13 -5.12
CA ILE A 30 10.37 2.91 -5.05
C ILE A 30 9.63 4.25 -5.09
N ARG A 31 8.65 4.33 -6.00
CA ARG A 31 7.82 5.53 -6.22
C ARG A 31 6.47 5.37 -5.54
N PHE A 32 5.82 6.50 -5.30
CA PHE A 32 4.51 6.56 -4.65
C PHE A 32 4.49 5.97 -3.24
N SER A 33 5.61 6.04 -2.53
CA SER A 33 5.70 5.84 -1.09
C SER A 33 6.17 7.12 -0.40
N ASP A 34 5.99 7.22 0.91
CA ASP A 34 6.84 8.10 1.72
C ASP A 34 8.26 7.54 1.85
N ARG A 35 9.13 8.32 2.48
CA ARG A 35 10.54 7.99 2.72
C ARG A 35 10.97 8.48 4.10
N LEU A 36 11.93 7.76 4.66
CA LEU A 36 12.64 8.16 5.86
C LEU A 36 13.57 9.34 5.57
N GLU A 37 13.32 10.49 6.18
CA GLU A 37 14.20 11.66 6.11
C GLU A 37 15.32 11.56 7.15
N HIS A 38 14.96 11.25 8.39
CA HIS A 38 15.89 11.02 9.49
C HIS A 38 15.22 10.23 10.61
N SER A 39 16.03 9.61 11.46
CA SER A 39 15.58 8.83 12.62
C SER A 39 16.43 9.12 13.85
N SER A 40 15.87 8.80 15.01
CA SER A 40 16.56 8.72 16.30
C SER A 40 16.17 7.39 16.95
N THR A 41 16.78 7.04 18.09
CA THR A 41 16.55 5.79 18.81
C THR A 41 15.06 5.42 18.98
N HIS A 42 14.19 6.41 19.18
CA HIS A 42 12.76 6.20 19.47
C HIS A 42 11.82 6.93 18.48
N SER A 43 12.32 7.40 17.33
CA SER A 43 11.47 8.09 16.37
C SER A 43 11.96 8.04 14.94
N VAL A 44 11.03 8.06 14.00
CA VAL A 44 11.30 8.30 12.57
C VAL A 44 10.59 9.56 12.11
N ASN A 45 11.18 10.25 11.13
CA ASN A 45 10.58 11.40 10.46
C ASN A 45 10.42 11.06 8.98
N LEU A 46 9.17 11.12 8.51
CA LEU A 46 8.75 10.63 7.20
C LEU A 46 8.27 11.79 6.32
N VAL A 47 8.63 11.74 5.05
CA VAL A 47 8.26 12.73 4.03
C VAL A 47 7.85 12.03 2.73
N PRO A 48 7.00 12.63 1.89
CA PRO A 48 6.33 13.90 2.08
C PRO A 48 5.06 13.77 2.95
N ARG A 49 4.52 14.92 3.39
CA ARG A 49 3.18 14.99 4.00
C ARG A 49 2.12 15.11 2.90
N GLY A 50 0.90 14.71 3.23
CA GLY A 50 -0.24 14.81 2.33
C GLY A 50 -1.54 14.91 3.10
N GLU A 51 -2.63 14.88 2.35
CA GLU A 51 -3.99 14.86 2.85
C GLU A 51 -4.49 13.43 2.90
N GLN A 52 -4.87 12.95 4.09
CA GLN A 52 -5.59 11.68 4.21
C GLN A 52 -7.07 11.95 3.96
N ARG A 53 -7.56 11.50 2.79
CA ARG A 53 -8.97 11.58 2.42
C ARG A 53 -9.33 10.54 1.37
N ASP A 54 -10.62 10.25 1.29
CA ASP A 54 -11.18 9.43 0.23
C ASP A 54 -11.07 10.15 -1.13
N PRO A 55 -11.06 9.39 -2.24
CA PRO A 55 -11.19 9.95 -3.57
C PRO A 55 -12.57 10.60 -3.74
N ASN A 56 -12.60 11.79 -4.35
CA ASN A 56 -13.85 12.54 -4.55
C ASN A 56 -14.68 12.00 -5.71
N ASP A 57 -14.03 11.38 -6.70
CA ASP A 57 -14.65 10.90 -7.93
C ASP A 57 -13.91 9.68 -8.49
N LEU A 58 -14.47 9.14 -9.59
CA LEU A 58 -13.91 7.97 -10.27
C LEU A 58 -12.48 8.23 -10.79
N LYS A 59 -12.17 9.47 -11.18
CA LYS A 59 -10.85 9.82 -11.71
C LYS A 59 -9.80 9.77 -10.60
N GLU A 60 -10.09 10.35 -9.44
CA GLU A 60 -9.21 10.27 -8.27
C GLU A 60 -9.06 8.83 -7.77
N LEU A 61 -10.13 8.04 -7.77
CA LEU A 61 -10.06 6.61 -7.41
C LEU A 61 -9.13 5.84 -8.35
N LEU A 62 -9.29 5.98 -9.66
CA LEU A 62 -8.42 5.31 -10.64
C LEU A 62 -6.97 5.82 -10.56
N GLN A 63 -6.77 7.12 -10.32
CA GLN A 63 -5.44 7.70 -10.13
C GLN A 63 -4.75 7.14 -8.88
N ALA A 64 -5.50 7.00 -7.78
CA ALA A 64 -5.01 6.36 -6.56
C ALA A 64 -4.62 4.91 -6.82
N LEU A 65 -5.49 4.11 -7.45
CA LEU A 65 -5.20 2.72 -7.81
C LEU A 65 -3.93 2.60 -8.67
N ILE A 66 -3.76 3.47 -9.67
CA ILE A 66 -2.56 3.46 -10.52
C ILE A 66 -1.30 3.77 -9.70
N CYS A 67 -1.33 4.78 -8.84
CA CYS A 67 -0.20 5.14 -7.98
C CYS A 67 0.16 3.98 -7.03
N ILE A 68 -0.82 3.44 -6.32
CA ILE A 68 -0.62 2.38 -5.32
C ILE A 68 -0.17 1.08 -5.99
N LEU A 69 -0.80 0.65 -7.10
CA LEU A 69 -0.38 -0.55 -7.82
C LEU A 69 1.02 -0.38 -8.45
N THR A 70 1.42 0.84 -8.80
CA THR A 70 2.81 1.10 -9.23
C THR A 70 3.79 0.92 -8.07
N CYS A 71 3.49 1.48 -6.89
CA CYS A 71 4.30 1.27 -5.69
C CYS A 71 4.44 -0.23 -5.37
N LEU A 72 3.31 -0.94 -5.30
CA LEU A 72 3.27 -2.36 -4.98
C LEU A 72 4.03 -3.20 -6.01
N LYS A 73 3.86 -2.93 -7.31
CA LYS A 73 4.63 -3.60 -8.37
C LYS A 73 6.13 -3.47 -8.11
N ASP A 74 6.60 -2.25 -7.89
CA ASP A 74 8.03 -2.00 -7.73
C ASP A 74 8.55 -2.66 -6.44
N MET A 75 7.77 -2.68 -5.34
CA MET A 75 8.10 -3.39 -4.09
C MET A 75 8.13 -4.93 -4.25
N HIS A 76 7.15 -5.50 -4.94
CA HIS A 76 7.01 -6.95 -5.15
C HIS A 76 8.08 -7.50 -6.10
N GLU A 77 8.68 -6.65 -6.92
CA GLU A 77 9.73 -7.01 -7.88
C GLU A 77 11.15 -6.89 -7.30
N ILE A 78 11.33 -6.32 -6.10
CA ILE A 78 12.63 -6.24 -5.42
C ILE A 78 13.27 -7.64 -5.30
N LYS A 79 14.55 -7.75 -5.67
CA LYS A 79 15.34 -8.99 -5.57
C LYS A 79 16.53 -8.81 -4.63
N PRO A 80 16.96 -9.86 -3.91
CA PRO A 80 16.36 -11.21 -3.88
C PRO A 80 15.08 -11.31 -3.05
N THR A 81 14.75 -10.25 -2.30
CA THR A 81 13.72 -10.28 -1.25
C THR A 81 12.61 -9.27 -1.57
N PRO A 82 11.48 -9.73 -2.15
CA PRO A 82 10.30 -8.88 -2.34
C PRO A 82 9.79 -8.32 -1.02
N ILE A 83 9.29 -7.08 -1.03
CA ILE A 83 8.66 -6.46 0.14
C ILE A 83 7.16 -6.40 -0.06
N MET A 84 6.39 -6.68 0.99
CA MET A 84 4.95 -6.46 1.06
C MET A 84 4.60 -5.44 2.15
N HIS A 85 3.54 -4.66 1.94
CA HIS A 85 3.11 -3.60 2.85
C HIS A 85 2.26 -4.15 4.01
N ARG A 86 1.38 -5.11 3.72
CA ARG A 86 0.41 -5.76 4.63
C ARG A 86 -0.75 -4.90 5.14
N ASP A 87 -0.64 -3.57 5.09
CA ASP A 87 -1.73 -2.68 5.54
C ASP A 87 -2.19 -1.69 4.43
N VAL A 88 -2.53 -2.21 3.24
CA VAL A 88 -3.01 -1.38 2.12
C VAL A 88 -4.49 -1.04 2.31
N ARG A 89 -4.77 0.19 2.75
CA ARG A 89 -6.12 0.72 2.99
C ARG A 89 -6.13 2.25 2.92
N TRP A 90 -7.32 2.86 2.78
CA TRP A 90 -7.47 4.32 2.69
C TRP A 90 -6.79 5.11 3.82
N PRO A 91 -6.78 4.66 5.09
CA PRO A 91 -6.02 5.34 6.13
C PRO A 91 -4.52 5.50 5.86
N ASN A 92 -3.95 4.60 5.06
CA ASN A 92 -2.53 4.56 4.71
C ASN A 92 -2.27 5.09 3.29
N ILE A 93 -3.22 5.83 2.73
CA ILE A 93 -3.08 6.48 1.43
C ILE A 93 -3.31 7.97 1.63
N ILE A 94 -2.33 8.77 1.20
CA ILE A 94 -2.46 10.23 1.24
C ILE A 94 -2.34 10.81 -0.16
N ARG A 95 -3.12 11.86 -0.40
CA ARG A 95 -2.93 12.72 -1.56
C ARG A 95 -1.76 13.64 -1.28
N HIS A 96 -0.70 13.50 -2.07
CA HIS A 96 0.49 14.33 -1.93
C HIS A 96 0.21 15.74 -2.46
N TYR A 97 0.64 16.76 -1.72
CA TYR A 97 0.51 18.17 -2.10
C TYR A 97 1.51 18.59 -3.18
N ASP A 98 1.51 17.87 -4.29
CA ASP A 98 2.13 18.32 -5.52
C ASP A 98 1.04 18.66 -6.54
N GLY A 99 1.35 19.55 -7.48
CA GLY A 99 0.41 19.95 -8.53
C GLY A 99 -0.03 18.81 -9.46
N TYR A 100 0.41 17.57 -9.21
CA TYR A 100 0.19 16.38 -10.05
C TYR A 100 -0.85 15.42 -9.48
N GLN A 101 -1.55 15.78 -8.39
CA GLN A 101 -2.63 15.00 -7.78
C GLN A 101 -2.23 13.54 -7.47
N ARG A 102 -0.97 13.32 -7.11
CA ARG A 102 -0.44 11.97 -6.85
C ARG A 102 -0.94 11.46 -5.51
N PHE A 103 -1.22 10.16 -5.45
CA PHE A 103 -1.44 9.45 -4.20
C PHE A 103 -0.19 8.66 -3.84
N ILE A 104 0.10 8.54 -2.55
CA ILE A 104 1.22 7.74 -2.06
C ILE A 104 0.77 6.81 -0.94
N LEU A 105 1.37 5.63 -0.90
CA LEU A 105 1.25 4.65 0.18
C LEU A 105 2.18 5.07 1.33
N ILE A 106 1.66 5.08 2.54
CA ILE A 106 2.41 5.41 3.76
C ILE A 106 2.18 4.32 4.81
N ASP A 107 2.85 4.47 5.95
CA ASP A 107 2.67 3.58 7.11
C ASP A 107 3.18 2.14 6.90
N PHE A 108 4.48 2.04 6.64
CA PHE A 108 5.19 0.78 6.47
C PHE A 108 5.48 0.05 7.80
N ASP A 109 4.77 0.38 8.88
CA ASP A 109 4.99 -0.18 10.22
C ASP A 109 4.85 -1.71 10.26
N TYR A 110 4.02 -2.27 9.37
CA TYR A 110 3.81 -3.70 9.19
C TYR A 110 4.48 -4.25 7.93
N ALA A 111 5.21 -3.46 7.15
CA ALA A 111 5.86 -3.97 5.95
C ALA A 111 6.93 -5.02 6.31
N THR A 112 7.13 -6.01 5.43
CA THR A 112 8.12 -7.08 5.64
C THR A 112 8.49 -7.74 4.32
N SER A 113 9.55 -8.54 4.35
CA SER A 113 9.90 -9.48 3.30
C SER A 113 8.78 -10.50 3.03
N SER A 114 8.55 -10.81 1.76
CA SER A 114 7.61 -11.84 1.32
C SER A 114 8.38 -13.10 0.86
N PRO A 115 7.93 -14.31 1.23
CA PRO A 115 6.76 -14.61 2.07
C PRO A 115 7.03 -14.36 3.57
N SER A 116 5.97 -14.37 4.38
CA SER A 116 6.04 -14.35 5.84
C SER A 116 5.16 -15.45 6.44
N ASP A 117 5.64 -16.06 7.52
CA ASP A 117 4.89 -17.05 8.31
C ASP A 117 4.27 -16.43 9.58
N LYS A 118 4.49 -15.13 9.83
CA LYS A 118 3.99 -14.45 11.03
C LYS A 118 2.52 -14.09 10.88
N SER A 119 1.64 -14.77 11.63
CA SER A 119 0.24 -14.35 11.76
C SER A 119 0.12 -12.96 12.40
N LEU A 120 -0.90 -12.21 11.97
CA LEU A 120 -1.32 -10.92 12.53
C LEU A 120 -2.75 -11.06 13.05
N GLU A 121 -2.93 -11.82 14.12
CA GLU A 121 -4.24 -12.14 14.73
C GLU A 121 -4.99 -10.89 15.23
N GLU A 122 -4.26 -9.80 15.49
CA GLU A 122 -4.85 -8.52 15.87
C GLU A 122 -5.50 -7.77 14.70
N PHE A 123 -5.31 -8.25 13.46
CA PHE A 123 -5.92 -7.68 12.27
C PHE A 123 -7.37 -8.16 12.10
N SER A 124 -8.17 -7.35 11.41
CA SER A 124 -9.56 -7.68 11.09
C SER A 124 -9.67 -8.25 9.68
N GLU A 125 -10.40 -9.35 9.50
CA GLU A 125 -10.77 -9.92 8.19
C GLU A 125 -11.60 -8.96 7.32
N TYR A 126 -12.19 -7.93 7.93
CA TYR A 126 -12.91 -6.91 7.20
C TYR A 126 -11.98 -6.01 6.38
N ASP A 127 -10.83 -5.68 6.97
CA ASP A 127 -9.84 -4.72 6.44
C ASP A 127 -8.59 -5.37 5.86
N HIS A 128 -8.38 -6.66 6.10
CA HIS A 128 -7.16 -7.37 5.70
C HIS A 128 -7.46 -8.73 5.06
N ALA A 129 -6.51 -9.21 4.26
CA ALA A 129 -6.63 -10.50 3.60
C ALA A 129 -6.70 -11.63 4.64
N PRO A 130 -7.64 -12.58 4.52
CA PRO A 130 -7.92 -13.54 5.59
C PRO A 130 -6.74 -14.44 5.92
N GLU A 131 -5.88 -14.76 4.95
CA GLU A 131 -4.69 -15.59 5.19
C GLU A 131 -3.66 -14.93 6.13
N MET A 132 -3.70 -13.61 6.31
CA MET A 132 -2.80 -12.90 7.23
C MET A 132 -3.07 -13.23 8.69
N LEU A 133 -4.29 -13.62 9.04
CA LEU A 133 -4.70 -13.95 10.40
C LEU A 133 -4.42 -15.41 10.77
N VAL A 134 -4.08 -16.25 9.78
CA VAL A 134 -3.87 -17.69 9.98
C VAL A 134 -2.38 -18.04 10.04
N GLY A 135 -1.55 -17.38 9.24
CA GLY A 135 -0.11 -17.67 9.21
C GLY A 135 0.52 -17.32 7.87
N LYS A 136 0.96 -18.33 7.12
CA LYS A 136 1.74 -18.15 5.89
C LYS A 136 1.01 -17.32 4.83
N HIS A 137 1.62 -16.22 4.42
CA HIS A 137 1.13 -15.35 3.36
C HIS A 137 2.29 -14.71 2.59
N ASP A 138 1.96 -14.11 1.45
CA ASP A 138 2.91 -13.43 0.58
C ASP A 138 2.36 -12.07 0.12
N PHE A 139 3.06 -11.41 -0.79
CA PHE A 139 2.69 -10.12 -1.34
C PHE A 139 1.29 -10.05 -1.99
N LYS A 140 0.58 -11.18 -2.20
CA LYS A 140 -0.81 -11.18 -2.67
C LYS A 140 -1.79 -10.58 -1.65
N VAL A 141 -1.38 -10.40 -0.39
CA VAL A 141 -2.18 -9.67 0.60
C VAL A 141 -2.33 -8.19 0.24
N ASP A 142 -1.29 -7.58 -0.33
CA ASP A 142 -1.35 -6.18 -0.79
C ASP A 142 -2.30 -6.03 -1.99
N ILE A 143 -2.38 -7.05 -2.84
CA ILE A 143 -3.29 -7.09 -3.99
C ILE A 143 -4.75 -7.12 -3.52
N TRP A 144 -5.04 -7.90 -2.47
CA TRP A 144 -6.35 -7.91 -1.86
C TRP A 144 -6.70 -6.54 -1.26
N GLY A 145 -5.76 -5.91 -0.54
CA GLY A 145 -5.94 -4.56 0.00
C GLY A 145 -6.21 -3.51 -1.10
N ALA A 146 -5.47 -3.57 -2.21
CA ALA A 146 -5.74 -2.71 -3.38
C ALA A 146 -7.14 -2.94 -3.98
N GLY A 147 -7.64 -4.18 -3.98
CA GLY A 147 -9.01 -4.49 -4.39
C GLY A 147 -10.06 -3.90 -3.44
N LYS A 148 -9.77 -3.89 -2.13
CA LYS A 148 -10.65 -3.30 -1.11
C LYS A 148 -10.79 -1.80 -1.23
N LEU A 149 -9.78 -1.07 -1.72
CA LEU A 149 -9.87 0.38 -1.94
C LEU A 149 -11.07 0.77 -2.80
N VAL A 150 -11.42 -0.05 -3.80
CA VAL A 150 -12.61 0.15 -4.63
C VAL A 150 -13.88 -0.04 -3.81
N GLY A 151 -13.95 -1.13 -3.03
CA GLY A 151 -15.15 -1.51 -2.27
C GLY A 151 -15.41 -0.67 -1.03
N SER A 152 -14.40 0.05 -0.51
CA SER A 152 -14.50 0.88 0.70
C SER A 152 -14.47 2.39 0.44
N CYS A 153 -14.36 2.83 -0.82
CA CYS A 153 -14.41 4.26 -1.14
C CYS A 153 -15.85 4.79 -1.19
N ASN A 154 -16.01 6.10 -0.95
CA ASN A 154 -17.30 6.79 -0.97
C ASN A 154 -17.68 7.35 -2.36
N VAL A 155 -17.05 6.86 -3.44
CA VAL A 155 -17.32 7.32 -4.81
C VAL A 155 -18.64 6.73 -5.31
N ALA A 156 -19.59 7.58 -5.69
CA ALA A 156 -20.83 7.14 -6.30
C ALA A 156 -20.65 6.69 -7.76
N GLY A 157 -21.50 5.77 -8.22
CA GLY A 157 -21.54 5.39 -9.64
C GLY A 157 -20.35 4.58 -10.14
N ILE A 158 -19.73 3.76 -9.27
CA ILE A 158 -18.62 2.88 -9.65
C ILE A 158 -19.05 1.96 -10.82
N PRO A 159 -18.37 2.00 -11.97
CA PRO A 159 -18.71 1.15 -13.11
C PRO A 159 -18.56 -0.34 -12.80
N SER A 160 -19.39 -1.18 -13.43
CA SER A 160 -19.34 -2.63 -13.29
C SER A 160 -17.96 -3.23 -13.63
N GLU A 161 -17.24 -2.63 -14.57
CA GLU A 161 -15.86 -3.01 -14.91
C GLU A 161 -14.92 -2.88 -13.71
N LEU A 162 -15.02 -1.77 -12.95
CA LEU A 162 -14.18 -1.52 -11.78
C LEU A 162 -14.60 -2.39 -10.57
N LEU A 163 -15.89 -2.71 -10.45
CA LEU A 163 -16.36 -3.71 -9.48
C LEU A 163 -15.81 -5.11 -9.81
N GLY A 164 -15.84 -5.50 -11.09
CA GLY A 164 -15.25 -6.77 -11.55
C GLY A 164 -13.74 -6.84 -11.32
N PHE A 165 -13.04 -5.72 -11.49
CA PHE A 165 -11.63 -5.58 -11.10
C PHE A 165 -11.44 -5.84 -9.59
N SER A 166 -12.21 -5.17 -8.73
CA SER A 166 -12.14 -5.36 -7.27
C SER A 166 -12.36 -6.81 -6.85
N ILE A 167 -13.39 -7.48 -7.39
CA ILE A 167 -13.70 -8.89 -7.09
C ILE A 167 -12.54 -9.82 -7.44
N LYS A 168 -11.85 -9.58 -8.56
CA LYS A 168 -10.68 -10.39 -8.96
C LYS A 168 -9.49 -10.20 -8.01
N LEU A 169 -9.25 -8.96 -7.57
CA LEU A 169 -8.17 -8.66 -6.61
C LEU A 169 -8.48 -9.22 -5.22
N CYS A 170 -9.75 -9.22 -4.82
CA CYS A 170 -10.22 -9.73 -3.53
C CYS A 170 -10.55 -11.24 -3.56
N ASN A 171 -10.00 -12.02 -4.50
CA ASN A 171 -10.28 -13.45 -4.57
C ASN A 171 -9.88 -14.15 -3.26
N SER A 172 -10.74 -15.05 -2.75
CA SER A 172 -10.49 -15.77 -1.51
C SER A 172 -9.26 -16.69 -1.60
N ASN A 173 -8.93 -17.18 -2.80
CA ASN A 173 -7.69 -17.91 -3.05
C ASN A 173 -6.59 -16.93 -3.53
N PRO A 174 -5.51 -16.71 -2.75
CA PRO A 174 -4.44 -15.78 -3.12
C PRO A 174 -3.76 -16.11 -4.46
N ASN A 175 -3.73 -17.39 -4.85
CA ASN A 175 -3.15 -17.82 -6.13
C ASN A 175 -3.94 -17.33 -7.34
N ASN A 176 -5.25 -17.09 -7.17
CA ASN A 176 -6.12 -16.59 -8.23
C ASN A 176 -6.11 -15.06 -8.35
N ARG A 177 -5.50 -14.36 -7.40
CA ARG A 177 -5.31 -12.90 -7.48
C ARG A 177 -4.23 -12.59 -8.52
N PRO A 178 -4.36 -11.51 -9.32
CA PRO A 178 -3.31 -11.10 -10.25
C PRO A 178 -2.03 -10.66 -9.50
N THR A 179 -0.94 -10.45 -10.23
CA THR A 179 0.20 -9.68 -9.71
C THR A 179 -0.11 -8.18 -9.74
N ALA A 180 0.65 -7.38 -8.97
CA ALA A 180 0.53 -5.92 -9.02
C ALA A 180 0.73 -5.37 -10.45
N SER A 181 1.67 -5.96 -11.20
CA SER A 181 1.92 -5.59 -12.61
C SER A 181 0.70 -5.81 -13.51
N VAL A 182 0.05 -6.98 -13.41
CA VAL A 182 -1.17 -7.27 -14.18
C VAL A 182 -2.33 -6.36 -13.77
N ALA A 183 -2.54 -6.16 -12.46
CA ALA A 183 -3.58 -5.27 -11.95
C ALA A 183 -3.35 -3.81 -12.37
N LEU A 184 -2.10 -3.34 -12.37
CA LEU A 184 -1.73 -2.00 -12.81
C LEU A 184 -2.10 -1.77 -14.29
N GLU A 185 -1.83 -2.73 -15.17
CA GLU A 185 -2.20 -2.61 -16.58
C GLU A 185 -3.72 -2.58 -16.78
N TRP A 186 -4.48 -3.36 -16.01
CA TRP A 186 -5.94 -3.26 -16.02
C TRP A 186 -6.42 -1.87 -15.57
N ALA A 187 -5.87 -1.33 -14.48
CA ALA A 187 -6.22 -0.01 -13.98
C ALA A 187 -5.90 1.11 -14.99
N LYS A 188 -4.73 1.06 -15.64
CA LYS A 188 -4.35 2.02 -16.69
C LYS A 188 -5.28 1.94 -17.90
N ASN A 189 -5.72 0.75 -18.28
CA ASN A 189 -6.64 0.58 -19.41
C ASN A 189 -8.02 1.16 -19.11
N MET A 190 -8.50 1.05 -17.86
CA MET A 190 -9.74 1.70 -17.44
C MET A 190 -9.61 3.23 -17.43
N PHE A 191 -8.45 3.77 -17.03
CA PHE A 191 -8.20 5.21 -16.98
C PHE A 191 -8.08 5.90 -18.35
N ARG A 192 -7.73 5.16 -19.40
CA ARG A 192 -7.59 5.68 -20.77
C ARG A 192 -8.90 5.75 -21.55
N LYS A 193 -9.95 5.08 -21.08
CA LYS A 193 -11.29 5.09 -21.67
C LYS A 193 -12.04 6.35 -21.25
#